data_AF-R6XR39-F1
#
_entry.id   AF-R6XR39-F1
#
_cell.length_a   1.000
_cell.length_b   1.000
_cell.length_c   1.000
_cell.angle_alpha   90.00
_cell.angle_beta   90.00
_cell.angle_gamma   90.00
#
_symmetry.space_group_name_H-M   'P 1'
#
loop_
_entity.id
_entity.type
_entity.pdbx_description
1 polymer ?
#
loop_
_entity_poly.entity_id
_entity_poly.type
_entity_poly.pdbx_seq_one_letter_code
_entity_poly.pdbx_strand_id
1 'polypeptide(L)'
;MTLSLEPFRTDVLKEIMADHKENYNNDDLLALYCFFGGVPKYVELLMDNDCTDMEKMVEYMTRPDSQFFDEGRNMLIQEFGKQYATYFSILGLIAAGDVTLPQIDGMLGEKSLGGQMKVLEEEYGLIKKKRPIRANNTSKTVRYEINDIFLRF
;
A
#
# COMPACT_ATOMS: atom_id res chain seq x y z
N MET A 1 -21.51 -13.53 7.05
CA MET A 1 -20.12 -14.03 6.96
C MET A 1 -19.48 -13.24 5.84
N THR A 2 -18.59 -12.32 6.16
CA THR A 2 -17.92 -11.46 5.17
C THR A 2 -16.66 -12.20 4.72
N LEU A 3 -16.50 -12.40 3.42
CA LEU A 3 -15.29 -12.96 2.83
C LEU A 3 -14.26 -11.83 2.70
N SER A 4 -13.11 -11.95 3.37
CA SER A 4 -11.97 -11.04 3.21
C SER A 4 -10.88 -11.76 2.43
N LEU A 5 -10.32 -11.10 1.43
CA LEU A 5 -9.14 -11.58 0.71
C LEU A 5 -7.92 -10.92 1.34
N GLU A 6 -6.97 -11.73 1.78
CA GLU A 6 -5.73 -11.29 2.43
C GLU A 6 -4.52 -11.64 1.56
N PRO A 7 -3.39 -10.93 1.71
CA PRO A 7 -2.14 -11.31 1.08
C PRO A 7 -1.71 -12.74 1.42
N PHE A 8 -0.97 -13.36 0.50
CA PHE A 8 -0.36 -14.67 0.73
C PHE A 8 0.58 -14.65 1.92
N ARG A 9 0.44 -15.66 2.76
CA ARG A 9 1.37 -15.93 3.85
C ARG A 9 2.71 -16.41 3.30
N THR A 10 3.76 -16.27 4.11
CA THR A 10 5.12 -16.66 3.73
C THR A 10 5.26 -18.15 3.37
N ASP A 11 4.47 -19.05 3.96
CA ASP A 11 4.47 -20.47 3.58
C ASP A 11 3.93 -20.69 2.17
N VAL A 12 2.87 -19.99 1.78
CA VAL A 12 2.35 -20.03 0.40
C VAL A 12 3.37 -19.44 -0.58
N LEU A 13 4.04 -18.34 -0.22
CA LEU A 13 5.10 -17.77 -1.06
C LEU A 13 6.26 -18.73 -1.28
N LYS A 14 6.60 -19.57 -0.28
CA LYS A 14 7.63 -20.61 -0.43
C LYS A 14 7.23 -21.70 -1.42
N GLU A 15 5.97 -22.11 -1.40
CA GLU A 15 5.42 -23.09 -2.34
C GLU A 15 5.48 -22.54 -3.77
N ILE A 16 4.98 -21.32 -3.99
CA ILE A 16 5.03 -20.64 -5.29
C ILE A 16 6.48 -20.51 -5.78
N MET A 17 7.41 -20.06 -4.94
CA MET A 17 8.81 -19.94 -5.32
C MET A 17 9.44 -21.30 -5.67
N ALA A 18 9.08 -22.38 -4.97
CA ALA A 18 9.58 -23.71 -5.26
C ALA A 18 9.06 -24.25 -6.61
N ASP A 19 7.82 -23.93 -6.96
CA ASP A 19 7.21 -24.31 -8.24
C ASP A 19 7.88 -23.61 -9.43
N HIS A 20 8.33 -22.37 -9.25
CA HIS A 20 8.99 -21.59 -10.30
C HIS A 20 10.53 -21.72 -10.32
N LYS A 21 11.17 -22.00 -9.18
CA LYS A 21 12.62 -22.14 -9.05
C LYS A 21 12.98 -23.09 -7.90
N GLU A 22 13.28 -24.35 -8.22
CA GLU A 22 13.59 -25.41 -7.24
C GLU A 22 14.69 -25.02 -6.22
N ASN A 23 15.68 -24.21 -6.64
CA ASN A 23 16.83 -23.82 -5.82
C ASN A 23 16.86 -22.32 -5.49
N TYR A 24 15.71 -21.69 -5.21
CA TYR A 24 15.69 -20.31 -4.72
C TYR A 24 16.39 -20.19 -3.35
N ASN A 25 16.95 -19.02 -3.06
CA ASN A 25 17.64 -18.76 -1.81
C ASN A 25 16.78 -17.88 -0.87
N ASN A 26 17.21 -17.74 0.39
CA ASN A 26 16.45 -16.96 1.37
C ASN A 26 16.33 -15.47 1.00
N ASP A 27 17.29 -14.91 0.26
CA ASP A 27 17.27 -13.51 -0.16
C ASP A 27 16.23 -13.30 -1.26
N ASP A 28 16.04 -14.27 -2.18
CA ASP A 28 14.98 -14.24 -3.19
C ASP A 28 13.59 -14.20 -2.54
N LEU A 29 13.35 -15.08 -1.55
CA LEU A 29 12.08 -15.12 -0.82
C LEU A 29 11.86 -13.84 0.01
N LEU A 30 12.93 -13.35 0.66
CA LEU A 30 12.86 -12.12 1.44
C LEU A 30 12.55 -10.92 0.55
N ALA A 31 13.17 -10.84 -0.64
CA ALA A 31 12.93 -9.79 -1.62
C ALA A 31 11.46 -9.78 -2.06
N LEU A 32 10.93 -10.93 -2.47
CA LEU A 32 9.53 -11.08 -2.88
C LEU A 32 8.56 -10.58 -1.78
N TYR A 33 8.79 -11.00 -0.53
CA TYR A 33 7.96 -10.58 0.60
C TYR A 33 8.10 -9.09 0.90
N CYS A 34 9.32 -8.55 0.91
CA CYS A 34 9.58 -7.15 1.24
C CYS A 34 9.00 -6.18 0.21
N PHE A 35 9.05 -6.53 -1.07
CA PHE A 35 8.58 -5.64 -2.14
C PHE A 35 7.06 -5.62 -2.25
N PHE A 36 6.39 -6.75 -2.06
CA PHE A 36 4.97 -6.89 -2.42
C PHE A 36 4.06 -7.38 -1.28
N GLY A 37 4.61 -7.70 -0.10
CA GLY A 37 3.83 -8.09 1.08
C GLY A 37 2.97 -9.35 0.89
N GLY A 38 3.22 -10.14 -0.16
CA GLY A 38 2.42 -11.31 -0.52
C GLY A 38 1.15 -11.03 -1.34
N VAL A 39 0.97 -9.82 -1.88
CA VAL A 39 -0.21 -9.51 -2.72
C VAL A 39 -0.23 -10.41 -3.97
N PRO A 40 -1.29 -11.21 -4.19
CA PRO A 40 -1.33 -12.21 -5.26
C PRO A 40 -1.02 -11.69 -6.65
N LYS A 41 -1.60 -10.54 -7.03
CA LYS A 41 -1.39 -9.89 -8.34
C LYS A 41 0.09 -9.65 -8.66
N TYR A 42 0.87 -9.19 -7.67
CA TYR A 42 2.27 -8.86 -7.90
C TYR A 42 3.16 -10.10 -7.88
N VAL A 43 2.81 -11.11 -7.08
CA VAL A 43 3.50 -12.39 -7.08
C VAL A 43 3.32 -13.07 -8.45
N GLU A 44 2.09 -13.18 -8.93
CA GLU A 44 1.76 -13.71 -10.27
C GLU A 44 2.55 -12.98 -11.37
N LEU A 45 2.53 -11.64 -11.34
CA LEU A 45 3.24 -10.82 -12.32
C LEU A 45 4.74 -11.12 -12.41
N LEU A 46 5.43 -11.30 -11.28
CA LEU A 46 6.85 -11.62 -11.29
C LEU A 46 7.10 -13.06 -11.76
N MET A 47 6.28 -13.99 -11.30
CA MET A 47 6.39 -15.40 -11.63
C MET A 47 6.16 -15.64 -13.13
N ASP A 48 5.18 -14.97 -13.74
CA ASP A 48 4.90 -15.02 -15.18
C ASP A 48 6.02 -14.42 -16.04
N ASN A 49 6.86 -13.56 -15.45
CA ASN A 49 7.98 -12.90 -16.12
C ASN A 49 9.34 -13.52 -15.70
N ASP A 50 9.36 -14.72 -15.14
CA ASP A 50 10.57 -15.43 -14.69
C ASP A 50 11.47 -14.61 -13.73
N CYS A 51 10.86 -13.68 -12.99
CA CYS A 51 11.54 -12.83 -12.00
C CYS A 51 11.61 -13.55 -10.66
N THR A 52 12.38 -14.64 -10.61
CA THR A 52 12.50 -15.55 -9.46
C THR A 52 13.73 -15.31 -8.59
N ASP A 53 14.53 -14.30 -8.92
CA ASP A 53 15.75 -13.90 -8.20
C ASP A 53 15.62 -12.43 -7.79
N MET A 54 16.22 -12.04 -6.66
CA MET A 54 16.16 -10.66 -6.17
C MET A 54 16.58 -9.64 -7.23
N GLU A 55 17.69 -9.88 -7.94
CA GLU A 55 18.21 -8.95 -8.95
C GLU A 55 17.22 -8.75 -10.10
N LYS A 56 16.57 -9.83 -10.56
CA LYS A 56 15.57 -9.76 -11.63
C LYS A 56 14.31 -9.04 -11.17
N MET A 57 13.87 -9.27 -9.93
CA MET A 57 12.73 -8.54 -9.37
C MET A 57 13.02 -7.03 -9.35
N VAL A 58 14.19 -6.63 -8.88
CA VAL A 58 14.61 -5.21 -8.87
C VAL A 58 14.70 -4.66 -10.28
N GLU A 59 15.34 -5.38 -11.21
CA GLU A 59 15.44 -4.97 -12.60
C GLU A 59 14.05 -4.74 -13.18
N TYR A 60 13.16 -5.73 -13.06
CA TYR A 60 11.79 -5.67 -13.57
C TYR A 60 11.00 -4.51 -12.99
N MET A 61 11.10 -4.27 -11.68
CA MET A 61 10.43 -3.16 -10.99
C MET A 61 10.92 -1.78 -11.41
N THR A 62 12.20 -1.66 -11.78
CA THR A 62 12.85 -0.37 -12.06
C THR A 62 12.94 -0.04 -13.55
N ARG A 63 12.37 -0.89 -14.41
CA ARG A 63 12.32 -0.63 -15.86
C ARG A 63 11.59 0.69 -16.17
N PRO A 64 12.02 1.44 -17.21
CA PRO A 64 11.41 2.74 -17.54
C PRO A 64 9.89 2.70 -17.77
N ASP A 65 9.37 1.57 -18.22
CA ASP A 65 7.96 1.29 -18.51
C ASP A 65 7.26 0.48 -17.40
N SER A 66 7.86 0.41 -16.21
CA SER A 66 7.34 -0.37 -15.09
C SER A 66 5.98 0.15 -14.61
N GLN A 67 5.00 -0.75 -14.58
CA GLN A 67 3.65 -0.45 -14.09
C GLN A 67 3.60 -0.11 -12.59
N PHE A 68 4.64 -0.48 -11.83
CA PHE A 68 4.69 -0.23 -10.39
C PHE A 68 4.83 1.26 -10.05
N PHE A 69 5.34 2.09 -10.97
CA PHE A 69 5.42 3.54 -10.77
C PHE A 69 4.04 4.21 -10.73
N ASP A 70 3.11 3.74 -11.56
CA ASP A 70 1.77 4.32 -11.67
C ASP A 70 0.70 3.52 -10.92
N GLU A 71 1.04 2.35 -10.35
CA GLU A 71 0.08 1.43 -9.72
C GLU A 71 -0.77 2.11 -8.64
N GLY A 72 -0.14 2.83 -7.70
CA GLY A 72 -0.86 3.53 -6.64
C GLY A 72 -1.84 4.58 -7.21
N ARG A 73 -1.44 5.30 -8.26
CA ARG A 73 -2.29 6.29 -8.93
C ARG A 73 -3.44 5.60 -9.68
N ASN A 74 -3.15 4.55 -10.44
CA ASN A 74 -4.12 3.82 -11.24
C ASN A 74 -5.19 3.16 -10.37
N MET A 75 -4.77 2.57 -9.25
CA MET A 75 -5.69 2.02 -8.25
C MET A 75 -6.65 3.11 -7.73
N LEU A 76 -6.14 4.28 -7.33
CA LEU A 76 -6.99 5.36 -6.83
C LEU A 76 -7.96 5.90 -7.91
N ILE A 77 -7.51 6.01 -9.16
CA ILE A 77 -8.38 6.45 -10.27
C ILE A 77 -9.49 5.43 -10.51
N GLN A 78 -9.16 4.14 -10.49
CA GLN A 78 -10.12 3.06 -10.70
C GLN A 78 -11.17 3.04 -9.58
N GLU A 79 -10.75 3.20 -8.33
CA GLU A 79 -11.66 3.11 -7.17
C GLU A 79 -12.47 4.40 -6.95
N PHE A 80 -11.85 5.57 -7.06
CA PHE A 80 -12.49 6.85 -6.69
C PHE A 80 -12.99 7.68 -7.89
N GLY A 81 -12.72 7.24 -9.12
CA GLY A 81 -13.19 7.90 -10.34
C GLY A 81 -12.84 9.39 -10.33
N LYS A 82 -13.83 10.26 -10.57
CA LYS A 82 -13.64 11.72 -10.64
C LYS A 82 -13.16 12.36 -9.32
N GLN A 83 -13.33 11.69 -8.18
CA GLN A 83 -12.93 12.22 -6.86
C GLN A 83 -11.47 11.90 -6.52
N TYR A 84 -10.75 11.13 -7.35
CA TYR A 84 -9.39 10.68 -7.08
C TYR A 84 -8.43 11.81 -6.70
N ALA A 85 -8.60 13.01 -7.28
CA ALA A 85 -7.74 14.16 -7.00
C ALA A 85 -7.76 14.57 -5.53
N THR A 86 -8.94 14.61 -4.90
CA THR A 86 -9.09 14.94 -3.47
C THR A 86 -8.42 13.88 -2.60
N TYR A 87 -8.66 12.60 -2.88
CA TYR A 87 -8.02 11.49 -2.14
C TYR A 87 -6.50 11.52 -2.29
N PHE A 88 -5.98 11.82 -3.49
CA PHE A 88 -4.55 11.96 -3.73
C PHE A 88 -3.94 13.11 -2.92
N SER A 89 -4.62 14.26 -2.85
CA SER A 89 -4.18 15.38 -2.02
C SER A 89 -4.16 15.02 -0.53
N ILE A 90 -5.15 14.28 -0.03
CA ILE A 90 -5.16 13.79 1.36
C ILE A 90 -3.98 12.86 1.61
N LEU A 91 -3.79 11.85 0.75
CA LEU A 91 -2.71 10.87 0.87
C LEU A 91 -1.34 11.53 0.81
N GLY A 92 -1.12 12.48 -0.11
CA GLY A 92 0.13 13.23 -0.20
C GLY A 92 0.44 14.04 1.07
N LEU A 93 -0.58 14.64 1.70
CA LEU A 93 -0.40 15.33 2.98
C LEU A 93 -0.05 14.38 4.13
N ILE A 94 -0.60 13.15 4.13
CA ILE A 94 -0.28 12.12 5.11
C ILE A 94 1.12 11.54 4.87
N ALA A 95 1.51 11.34 3.62
CA ALA A 95 2.85 10.87 3.26
C ALA A 95 3.93 11.89 3.64
N ALA A 96 3.64 13.18 3.47
CA ALA A 96 4.54 14.29 3.82
C ALA A 96 4.81 14.44 5.32
N GLY A 97 4.03 13.80 6.20
CA GLY A 97 4.40 13.70 7.61
C GLY A 97 3.24 13.57 8.60
N ASP A 98 3.56 13.87 9.86
CA ASP A 98 2.66 13.71 11.01
C ASP A 98 1.56 14.78 11.00
N VAL A 99 0.47 14.55 10.26
CA VAL A 99 -0.70 15.44 10.15
C VAL A 99 -1.92 14.95 10.94
N THR A 100 -2.75 15.90 11.39
CA THR A 100 -4.06 15.67 12.01
C THR A 100 -5.18 16.09 11.06
N LEU A 101 -6.40 15.58 11.25
CA LEU A 101 -7.56 15.93 10.40
C LEU A 101 -7.76 17.45 10.22
N PRO A 102 -7.76 18.28 11.30
CA PRO A 102 -7.92 19.72 11.13
C PRO A 102 -6.79 20.40 10.34
N GLN A 103 -5.59 19.83 10.35
CA GLN A 103 -4.48 20.34 9.54
C GLN A 103 -4.68 20.03 8.06
N ILE A 104 -5.16 18.82 7.74
CA ILE A 104 -5.49 18.43 6.36
C ILE A 104 -6.63 19.31 5.84
N ASP A 105 -7.72 19.47 6.61
CA ASP A 105 -8.84 20.36 6.27
C ASP A 105 -8.34 21.78 5.94
N GLY A 106 -7.48 22.33 6.82
CA GLY A 106 -6.91 23.68 6.65
C GLY A 106 -5.99 23.82 5.45
N MET A 107 -5.18 22.81 5.13
CA MET A 107 -4.25 22.83 3.99
C MET A 107 -4.97 22.69 2.64
N LEU A 108 -6.06 21.92 2.59
CA LEU A 108 -6.86 21.75 1.37
C LEU A 108 -7.95 22.82 1.20
N GLY A 109 -8.17 23.66 2.22
CA GLY A 109 -9.21 24.69 2.20
C GLY A 109 -10.63 24.10 2.22
N GLU A 110 -10.77 22.83 2.61
CA GLU A 110 -12.05 22.13 2.70
C GLU A 110 -12.61 22.18 4.12
N LYS A 111 -13.92 22.30 4.26
CA LYS A 111 -14.57 22.47 5.57
C LYS A 111 -14.72 21.16 6.36
N SER A 112 -14.67 20.00 5.71
CA SER A 112 -14.85 18.71 6.38
C SER A 112 -14.45 17.52 5.49
N LEU A 113 -13.22 17.03 5.64
CA LEU A 113 -12.73 15.81 4.99
C LEU A 113 -13.01 14.53 5.79
N GLY A 114 -13.79 14.61 6.87
CA GLY A 114 -14.06 13.48 7.76
C GLY A 114 -14.69 12.27 7.07
N GLY A 115 -15.51 12.49 6.03
CA GLY A 115 -16.11 11.41 5.25
C GLY A 115 -15.06 10.67 4.40
N GLN A 116 -14.24 11.42 3.66
CA GLN A 116 -13.16 10.91 2.83
C GLN A 116 -12.13 10.15 3.66
N MET A 117 -11.78 10.68 4.84
CA MET A 117 -10.87 10.01 5.78
C MET A 117 -11.43 8.70 6.30
N LYS A 118 -12.75 8.65 6.57
CA LYS A 118 -13.42 7.42 7.00
C LYS A 118 -13.42 6.36 5.89
N VAL A 119 -13.67 6.77 4.64
CA VAL A 119 -13.58 5.89 3.46
C VAL A 119 -12.16 5.32 3.32
N LEU A 120 -11.14 6.18 3.36
CA LEU A 120 -9.74 5.74 3.26
C LEU A 120 -9.31 4.80 4.39
N GLU A 121 -9.83 4.97 5.60
CA GLU A 121 -9.48 4.15 6.76
C GLU A 121 -10.29 2.86 6.85
N GLU A 122 -11.63 2.95 6.79
CA GLU A 122 -12.53 1.84 7.13
C GLU A 122 -12.93 1.00 5.90
N GLU A 123 -13.09 1.63 4.74
CA GLU A 123 -13.53 0.92 3.53
C GLU A 123 -12.35 0.37 2.74
N TYR A 124 -11.29 1.16 2.60
CA TYR A 124 -10.14 0.79 1.77
C TYR A 124 -8.86 0.44 2.55
N GLY A 125 -8.80 0.73 3.86
CA GLY A 125 -7.64 0.39 4.69
C GLY A 125 -6.31 1.04 4.25
N LEU A 126 -6.36 2.11 3.45
CA LEU A 126 -5.18 2.76 2.87
C LEU A 126 -4.43 3.62 3.89
N ILE A 127 -5.13 4.08 4.92
CA ILE A 127 -4.56 4.84 6.03
C ILE A 127 -4.92 4.20 7.37
N LYS A 128 -4.08 4.41 8.37
CA LYS A 128 -4.36 4.01 9.76
C LYS A 128 -4.10 5.15 10.73
N LYS A 129 -4.83 5.13 11.85
CA LYS A 129 -4.64 6.08 12.95
C LYS A 129 -3.35 5.77 13.70
N LYS A 130 -2.41 6.71 13.69
CA LYS A 130 -1.20 6.70 14.49
C LYS A 130 -1.44 7.44 15.80
N ARG A 131 -1.48 6.70 16.91
CA ARG A 131 -1.65 7.25 18.26
C ARG A 131 -0.32 7.17 19.03
N PRO A 132 0.03 8.19 19.84
CA PRO A 132 1.13 8.08 20.78
C PRO A 132 0.93 6.89 21.72
N ILE A 133 2.02 6.21 22.08
CA ILE A 133 2.05 4.95 22.87
C ILE A 133 1.26 5.05 24.20
N ARG A 134 1.09 6.26 24.75
CA ARG A 134 0.38 6.54 26.01
C ARG A 134 -0.92 7.34 25.86
N ALA A 135 -1.42 7.53 24.65
CA ALA A 135 -2.65 8.28 24.43
C ALA A 135 -3.88 7.41 24.74
N ASN A 136 -4.83 7.96 25.51
CA ASN A 136 -6.14 7.33 25.69
C ASN A 136 -6.86 7.19 24.34
N ASN A 137 -7.71 6.18 24.18
CA ASN A 137 -8.50 5.95 22.96
C ASN A 137 -9.42 7.12 22.58
N THR A 138 -9.68 8.05 23.52
CA THR A 138 -10.49 9.26 23.34
C THR A 138 -9.66 10.50 22.96
N SER A 139 -8.34 10.37 22.80
CA SER A 139 -7.47 11.50 22.46
C SER A 139 -7.88 12.10 21.12
N LYS A 140 -8.13 13.41 21.10
CA LYS A 140 -8.51 14.16 19.90
C LYS A 140 -7.32 14.43 18.96
N THR A 141 -6.09 14.21 19.42
CA THR A 141 -4.86 14.46 18.66
C THR A 141 -4.43 13.21 17.91
N VAL A 142 -5.33 12.71 17.06
CA VAL A 142 -5.07 11.54 16.21
C VAL A 142 -4.28 11.97 14.98
N ARG A 143 -3.19 11.26 14.69
CA ARG A 143 -2.40 11.41 13.47
C ARG A 143 -2.69 10.25 12.54
N TYR A 144 -2.28 10.37 11.29
CA TYR A 144 -2.50 9.35 10.26
C TYR A 144 -1.17 8.92 9.65
N GLU A 145 -1.12 7.68 9.20
CA GLU A 145 -0.01 7.14 8.40
C GLU A 145 -0.55 6.27 7.27
N ILE A 146 0.22 6.19 6.19
CA ILE A 146 -0.13 5.36 5.03
C ILE A 146 0.18 3.89 5.35
N ASN A 147 -0.84 3.06 5.13
CA ASN A 147 -0.76 1.63 5.38
C ASN A 147 -0.20 0.87 4.16
N ASP A 148 -0.53 1.31 2.95
CA ASP A 148 -0.08 0.70 1.69
C ASP A 148 1.32 1.19 1.25
N ILE A 149 2.17 0.27 0.78
CA ILE A 149 3.55 0.60 0.38
C ILE A 149 3.62 1.42 -0.91
N PHE A 150 2.71 1.21 -1.87
CA PHE A 150 2.68 1.92 -3.16
C PHE A 150 2.12 3.34 -3.05
N LEU A 151 1.51 3.67 -1.91
CA LEU A 151 0.98 5.00 -1.65
C LEU A 151 1.93 5.87 -0.80
N ARG A 152 3.11 5.36 -0.41
CA ARG A 152 4.13 6.14 0.31
C ARG A 152 5.01 6.91 -0.68
N PHE A 153 4.57 8.10 -1.08
CA PHE A 153 5.31 8.99 -1.99
C PHE A 153 5.67 10.34 -1.36
#